data_AF-A0AAU5GXE2-F1
#
_entry.id   AF-A0AAU5GXE2-F1
#
_cell.length_a   1.000
_cell.length_b   1.000
_cell.length_c   1.000
_cell.angle_alpha   90.00
_cell.angle_beta   90.00
_cell.angle_gamma   90.00
#
_symmetry.space_group_name_H-M   'P 1'
#
loop_
_entity.id
_entity.type
_entity.pdbx_description
1 polymer ?
#
loop_
_entity_poly.entity_id
_entity_poly.type
_entity_poly.pdbx_seq_one_letter_code
_entity_poly.pdbx_strand_id
1 'polypeptide(L)'
;MNKIKILGAVAALSITLAGCGSSASSTSSAASDSGKSGKLRIKFVINGNLGDRSFFDSAYAGLKRTEKDLGYSLKVVELGSDRTKWASGFEDAASGDDYDVLAAGTFDTVDFISKLAPEYPDKKFWLFDAAVDYTGKSGCSNKCANVYSVTFKQNEAAYLAGFLADKLVAAKALPGSPGNGKVGLMGGVKIPVIEDFVVGFKAGFKAAGGNPSSGVLVQYVGGDNPFGDPAKGKEIASAMYAQGADLVWPVAGSSGLGVFESAVAAKRYTFGVDSDQFRTLTDADQRQTVVTSILKNAGNALYLAAKANKAGTLAYGRSAAVGLAEDGVGYVDNANFDKLVPAALRAELKEQAAKVKSGAVTVPSAF
;
A
#
# COMPACT_ATOMS: atom_id res chain seq x y z
N MET A 1 -73.48 -58.72 -17.81
CA MET A 1 -74.29 -59.47 -16.82
C MET A 1 -73.74 -60.88 -16.72
N ASN A 2 -73.54 -61.35 -15.48
CA ASN A 2 -73.23 -62.73 -15.05
C ASN A 2 -71.80 -63.24 -15.35
N LYS A 3 -70.96 -63.71 -14.40
CA LYS A 3 -71.01 -64.01 -12.94
C LYS A 3 -69.53 -63.99 -12.45
N ILE A 4 -69.12 -63.37 -11.31
CA ILE A 4 -69.29 -63.80 -9.90
C ILE A 4 -68.58 -65.17 -9.70
N LYS A 5 -67.62 -65.43 -8.78
CA LYS A 5 -67.21 -64.87 -7.47
C LYS A 5 -65.97 -65.64 -6.93
N ILE A 6 -65.19 -65.01 -6.02
CA ILE A 6 -64.64 -65.56 -4.73
C ILE A 6 -63.58 -66.67 -4.81
N LEU A 7 -62.57 -66.83 -3.95
CA LEU A 7 -61.89 -66.12 -2.85
C LEU A 7 -60.91 -67.18 -2.29
N GLY A 8 -59.71 -66.81 -1.86
CA GLY A 8 -58.81 -67.77 -1.21
C GLY A 8 -57.45 -67.16 -0.86
N ALA A 9 -57.41 -66.45 0.26
CA ALA A 9 -56.23 -65.86 0.85
C ALA A 9 -55.42 -66.90 1.65
N VAL A 10 -54.08 -66.85 1.59
CA VAL A 10 -53.20 -66.92 2.76
C VAL A 10 -51.98 -66.04 2.48
N ALA A 11 -51.69 -65.15 3.43
CA ALA A 11 -50.59 -64.22 3.46
C ALA A 11 -49.38 -64.79 4.20
N ALA A 12 -48.17 -64.41 3.78
CA ALA A 12 -47.03 -64.08 4.64
C ALA A 12 -45.95 -63.43 3.75
N LEU A 13 -45.90 -62.09 3.70
CA LEU A 13 -44.95 -61.23 4.43
C LEU A 13 -43.52 -61.31 3.86
N SER A 14 -43.18 -60.46 2.88
CA SER A 14 -42.35 -59.25 3.03
C SER A 14 -40.91 -59.58 3.45
N ILE A 15 -39.85 -59.25 2.70
CA ILE A 15 -39.49 -57.91 2.24
C ILE A 15 -38.77 -58.03 0.89
N THR A 16 -39.34 -57.36 -0.10
CA THR A 16 -38.69 -56.84 -1.30
C THR A 16 -37.85 -55.61 -0.94
N LEU A 17 -36.74 -55.42 -1.64
CA LEU A 17 -36.46 -54.21 -2.42
C LEU A 17 -35.17 -54.53 -3.22
N ALA A 18 -35.32 -54.96 -4.47
CA ALA A 18 -35.24 -54.10 -5.66
C ALA A 18 -33.86 -53.42 -5.76
N GLY A 19 -33.05 -53.65 -6.77
CA GLY A 19 -33.36 -54.15 -8.10
C GLY A 19 -32.49 -53.37 -9.09
N CYS A 20 -31.81 -54.13 -9.94
CA CYS A 20 -31.10 -53.78 -11.16
C CYS A 20 -31.36 -52.41 -11.78
N GLY A 21 -30.31 -51.84 -12.39
CA GLY A 21 -30.53 -50.96 -13.53
C GLY A 21 -29.31 -50.18 -13.99
N SER A 22 -28.52 -50.80 -14.86
CA SER A 22 -27.62 -50.20 -15.85
C SER A 22 -27.79 -48.69 -16.09
N SER A 23 -26.72 -47.91 -15.92
CA SER A 23 -26.42 -46.73 -16.72
C SER A 23 -24.95 -46.33 -16.59
N ALA A 24 -24.38 -46.00 -17.74
CA ALA A 24 -23.03 -45.50 -17.99
C ALA A 24 -22.33 -44.85 -16.78
N SER A 25 -21.20 -45.40 -16.37
CA SER A 25 -20.19 -44.67 -15.60
C SER A 25 -19.01 -44.43 -16.51
N SER A 26 -19.03 -43.22 -17.06
CA SER A 26 -17.94 -42.54 -17.72
C SER A 26 -16.63 -42.75 -16.99
N THR A 27 -15.63 -43.15 -17.76
CA THR A 27 -14.20 -42.98 -17.49
C THR A 27 -13.98 -41.66 -16.75
N SER A 28 -13.73 -41.74 -15.46
CA SER A 28 -13.12 -40.66 -14.69
C SER A 28 -11.67 -40.56 -15.15
N SER A 29 -11.49 -39.92 -16.30
CA SER A 29 -10.25 -39.26 -16.64
C SER A 29 -9.98 -38.26 -15.52
N ALA A 30 -9.16 -38.69 -14.56
CA ALA A 30 -8.33 -37.77 -13.81
C ALA A 30 -7.54 -37.01 -14.87
N ALA A 31 -8.06 -35.86 -15.28
CA ALA A 31 -7.29 -34.87 -16.01
C ALA A 31 -6.17 -34.47 -15.05
N SER A 32 -5.02 -35.12 -15.20
CA SER A 32 -3.76 -34.56 -14.78
C SER A 32 -3.71 -33.19 -15.44
N ASP A 33 -3.81 -32.14 -14.64
CA ASP A 33 -3.42 -30.80 -15.04
C ASP A 33 -1.94 -30.90 -15.42
N SER A 34 -1.70 -31.10 -16.72
CA SER A 34 -0.40 -31.09 -17.34
C SER A 34 0.11 -29.66 -17.18
N GLY A 35 0.86 -29.47 -16.09
CA GLY A 35 1.31 -28.17 -15.64
C GLY A 35 1.92 -27.35 -16.77
N LYS A 36 1.47 -26.10 -16.87
CA LYS A 36 2.31 -25.04 -17.42
C LYS A 36 3.48 -24.89 -16.45
N SER A 37 4.57 -25.60 -16.71
CA SER A 37 5.83 -25.56 -15.95
C SER A 37 6.61 -24.24 -16.12
N GLY A 38 5.91 -23.15 -16.44
CA GLY A 38 6.47 -21.81 -16.55
C GLY A 38 6.46 -21.07 -15.22
N LYS A 39 7.48 -20.24 -15.00
CA LYS A 39 7.47 -19.26 -13.89
C LYS A 39 6.27 -18.33 -14.07
N LEU A 40 5.52 -18.05 -13.00
CA LEU A 40 4.49 -17.01 -13.02
C LEU A 40 5.15 -15.65 -13.28
N ARG A 41 4.52 -14.83 -14.11
CA ARG A 41 5.12 -13.59 -14.63
C ARG A 41 4.36 -12.38 -14.11
N ILE A 42 5.07 -11.46 -13.47
CA ILE A 42 4.55 -10.17 -13.04
C ILE A 42 5.07 -9.09 -13.98
N LYS A 43 4.16 -8.28 -14.53
CA LYS A 43 4.48 -7.01 -15.19
C LYS A 43 4.10 -5.89 -14.24
N PHE A 44 5.09 -5.14 -13.76
CA PHE A 44 4.89 -3.98 -12.91
C PHE A 44 4.90 -2.71 -13.76
N VAL A 45 3.75 -2.04 -13.84
CA VAL A 45 3.57 -0.80 -14.61
C VAL A 45 3.54 0.38 -13.63
N ILE A 46 4.41 1.36 -13.88
CA ILE A 46 4.66 2.49 -12.99
C ILE A 46 4.23 3.78 -13.70
N ASN A 47 3.26 4.50 -13.13
CA ASN A 47 2.86 5.86 -13.56
C ASN A 47 3.83 6.92 -12.99
N GLY A 48 5.12 6.70 -13.26
CA GLY A 48 6.24 7.41 -12.67
C GLY A 48 7.54 6.70 -13.05
N ASN A 49 8.58 6.87 -12.23
CA ASN A 49 9.87 6.21 -12.39
C ASN A 49 10.33 5.59 -11.07
N LEU A 50 11.18 4.58 -11.15
CA LEU A 50 12.03 4.11 -10.07
C LEU A 50 13.09 5.17 -9.73
N GLY A 51 13.75 5.00 -8.58
CA GLY A 51 14.72 5.94 -8.04
C GLY A 51 14.13 7.01 -7.14
N ASP A 52 12.83 6.90 -6.79
CA ASP A 52 12.15 7.77 -5.83
C ASP A 52 12.64 7.58 -4.39
N ARG A 53 13.43 6.53 -4.13
CA ARG A 53 13.98 6.14 -2.83
C ARG A 53 12.89 5.87 -1.78
N SER A 54 11.66 5.69 -2.23
CA SER A 54 10.45 5.80 -1.40
C SER A 54 9.42 4.74 -1.79
N PHE A 55 8.40 5.09 -2.57
CA PHE A 55 7.18 4.32 -2.76
C PHE A 55 7.33 3.28 -3.87
N PHE A 56 7.73 3.69 -5.07
CA PHE A 56 7.92 2.79 -6.20
C PHE A 56 9.16 1.90 -6.02
N ASP A 57 10.23 2.41 -5.42
CA ASP A 57 11.40 1.60 -5.06
C ASP A 57 11.04 0.54 -4.00
N SER A 58 10.15 0.85 -3.05
CA SER A 58 9.62 -0.13 -2.08
C SER A 58 8.86 -1.25 -2.81
N ALA A 59 7.91 -0.89 -3.69
CA ALA A 59 7.15 -1.85 -4.47
C ALA A 59 8.06 -2.75 -5.33
N TYR A 60 9.03 -2.16 -6.02
CA TYR A 60 10.02 -2.88 -6.83
C TYR A 60 10.86 -3.83 -5.98
N ALA A 61 11.37 -3.40 -4.83
CA ALA A 61 12.16 -4.24 -3.93
C ALA A 61 11.36 -5.48 -3.47
N GLY A 62 10.07 -5.30 -3.16
CA GLY A 62 9.16 -6.41 -2.83
C GLY A 62 8.96 -7.39 -3.98
N LEU A 63 8.77 -6.88 -5.20
CA LEU A 63 8.61 -7.72 -6.39
C LEU A 63 9.91 -8.43 -6.80
N LYS A 64 11.08 -7.81 -6.59
CA LYS A 64 12.37 -8.47 -6.75
C LYS A 64 12.58 -9.58 -5.72
N ARG A 65 12.13 -9.37 -4.49
CA ARG A 65 12.10 -10.43 -3.47
C ARG A 65 11.15 -11.57 -3.89
N THR A 66 10.00 -11.27 -4.48
CA THR A 66 9.08 -12.28 -5.05
C THR A 66 9.75 -13.12 -6.15
N GLU A 67 10.49 -12.50 -7.06
CA GLU A 67 11.27 -13.23 -8.08
C GLU A 67 12.29 -14.19 -7.45
N LYS A 68 13.04 -13.70 -6.46
CA LYS A 68 14.07 -14.48 -5.75
C LYS A 68 13.48 -15.63 -4.93
N ASP A 69 12.51 -15.33 -4.06
CA ASP A 69 12.03 -16.27 -3.04
C ASP A 69 10.92 -17.18 -3.57
N LEU A 70 10.09 -16.70 -4.50
CA LEU A 70 8.89 -17.39 -4.99
C LEU A 70 9.01 -17.84 -6.45
N GLY A 71 10.11 -17.51 -7.14
CA GLY A 71 10.39 -17.99 -8.50
C GLY A 71 9.49 -17.39 -9.59
N TYR A 72 8.89 -16.23 -9.33
CA TYR A 72 8.25 -15.44 -10.39
C TYR A 72 9.31 -14.85 -11.33
N SER A 73 8.92 -14.36 -12.50
CA SER A 73 9.73 -13.41 -13.27
C SER A 73 9.12 -12.01 -13.22
N LEU A 74 9.95 -10.96 -13.14
CA LEU A 74 9.50 -9.58 -13.12
C LEU A 74 9.89 -8.83 -14.40
N LYS A 75 8.91 -8.18 -15.04
CA LYS A 75 9.13 -7.12 -16.04
C LYS A 75 8.64 -5.79 -15.47
N VAL A 76 9.40 -4.72 -15.69
CA VAL A 76 9.02 -3.36 -15.26
C VAL A 76 8.79 -2.49 -16.49
N VAL A 77 7.75 -1.65 -16.43
CA VAL A 77 7.43 -0.63 -17.43
C VAL A 77 7.27 0.71 -16.70
N GLU A 78 8.16 1.66 -16.96
CA GLU A 78 8.11 3.02 -16.42
C GLU A 78 7.49 3.95 -17.46
N LEU A 79 6.33 4.52 -17.13
CA LEU A 79 5.61 5.44 -18.03
C LEU A 79 6.01 6.91 -17.82
N GLY A 80 6.83 7.19 -16.81
CA GLY A 80 7.20 8.55 -16.42
C GLY A 80 6.03 9.33 -15.82
N SER A 81 6.23 10.63 -15.58
CA SER A 81 5.25 11.52 -14.95
C SER A 81 4.27 12.19 -15.93
N ASP A 82 4.48 12.00 -17.24
CA ASP A 82 3.61 12.57 -18.27
C ASP A 82 2.29 11.81 -18.34
N ARG A 83 1.26 12.37 -17.69
CA ARG A 83 -0.09 11.81 -17.59
C ARG A 83 -0.71 11.49 -18.95
N THR A 84 -0.31 12.21 -20.02
CA THR A 84 -0.86 12.00 -21.36
C THR A 84 -0.45 10.66 -21.97
N LYS A 85 0.65 10.07 -21.48
CA LYS A 85 1.18 8.77 -21.93
C LYS A 85 0.66 7.58 -21.14
N TRP A 86 0.00 7.82 -20.00
CA TRP A 86 -0.39 6.73 -19.10
C TRP A 86 -1.45 5.83 -19.72
N ALA A 87 -2.47 6.39 -20.37
CA ALA A 87 -3.56 5.60 -20.96
C ALA A 87 -3.03 4.59 -21.98
N SER A 88 -2.33 5.04 -23.02
CA SER A 88 -1.74 4.16 -24.03
C SER A 88 -0.71 3.21 -23.44
N GLY A 89 0.10 3.67 -22.48
CA GLY A 89 1.07 2.81 -21.80
C GLY A 89 0.45 1.65 -21.01
N PHE A 90 -0.69 1.88 -20.35
CA PHE A 90 -1.45 0.83 -19.68
C PHE A 90 -2.15 -0.12 -20.67
N GLU A 91 -2.69 0.39 -21.77
CA GLU A 91 -3.27 -0.42 -22.86
C GLU A 91 -2.22 -1.33 -23.51
N ASP A 92 -1.06 -0.79 -23.85
CA ASP A 92 0.09 -1.53 -24.39
C ASP A 92 0.60 -2.58 -23.39
N ALA A 93 0.67 -2.23 -22.10
CA ALA A 93 1.07 -3.17 -21.07
C ALA A 93 0.04 -4.30 -20.89
N ALA A 94 -1.26 -4.02 -20.97
CA ALA A 94 -2.30 -5.02 -20.78
C ALA A 94 -2.45 -5.97 -21.97
N SER A 95 -2.24 -5.48 -23.21
CA SER A 95 -2.36 -6.28 -24.44
C SER A 95 -1.23 -7.29 -24.65
N GLY A 96 -0.09 -7.13 -23.97
CA GLY A 96 1.04 -8.06 -24.09
C GLY A 96 0.80 -9.42 -23.43
N ASP A 97 1.22 -10.51 -24.07
CA ASP A 97 1.08 -11.88 -23.53
C ASP A 97 2.17 -12.31 -22.53
N ASP A 98 3.11 -11.43 -22.22
CA ASP A 98 4.31 -11.65 -21.41
C ASP A 98 4.09 -11.60 -19.89
N TYR A 99 2.83 -11.60 -19.43
CA TYR A 99 2.48 -11.58 -18.01
C TYR A 99 1.30 -12.49 -17.67
N ASP A 100 1.22 -12.86 -16.39
CA ASP A 100 0.06 -13.51 -15.76
C ASP A 100 -0.61 -12.57 -14.74
N VAL A 101 0.20 -11.70 -14.11
CA VAL A 101 -0.24 -10.63 -13.20
C VAL A 101 0.27 -9.28 -13.70
N LEU A 102 -0.61 -8.30 -13.88
CA LEU A 102 -0.24 -6.89 -14.06
C LEU A 102 -0.39 -6.19 -12.72
N ALA A 103 0.72 -5.68 -12.18
CA ALA A 103 0.74 -4.90 -10.94
C ALA A 103 0.87 -3.42 -11.28
N ALA A 104 0.07 -2.59 -10.62
CA ALA A 104 0.10 -1.13 -10.71
C ALA A 104 -0.28 -0.52 -9.36
N GLY A 105 0.08 0.74 -9.13
CA GLY A 105 -0.23 1.40 -7.87
C GLY A 105 -0.78 2.80 -8.05
N THR A 106 -1.12 3.44 -6.94
CA THR A 106 -1.64 4.83 -6.83
C THR A 106 -3.09 5.01 -7.27
N PHE A 107 -3.69 6.11 -6.80
CA PHE A 107 -5.05 6.51 -7.16
C PHE A 107 -5.23 6.78 -8.66
N ASP A 108 -4.23 7.36 -9.32
CA ASP A 108 -4.31 7.73 -10.74
C ASP A 108 -4.41 6.53 -11.69
N THR A 109 -4.15 5.31 -11.22
CA THR A 109 -4.22 4.11 -12.05
C THR A 109 -5.55 3.35 -11.91
N VAL A 110 -6.41 3.74 -10.98
CA VAL A 110 -7.70 3.07 -10.69
C VAL A 110 -8.55 2.94 -11.96
N ASP A 111 -8.68 4.02 -12.72
CA ASP A 111 -9.52 4.04 -13.93
C ASP A 111 -8.97 3.15 -15.05
N PHE A 112 -7.65 3.11 -15.22
CA PHE A 112 -7.01 2.24 -16.22
C PHE A 112 -7.22 0.78 -15.87
N ILE A 113 -6.97 0.39 -14.61
CA ILE A 113 -7.15 -0.98 -14.15
C ILE A 113 -8.63 -1.40 -14.22
N SER A 114 -9.55 -0.50 -13.84
CA SER A 114 -10.99 -0.78 -13.87
C SER A 114 -11.51 -1.04 -15.29
N LYS A 115 -10.99 -0.33 -16.30
CA LYS A 115 -11.35 -0.52 -17.71
C LYS A 115 -10.72 -1.78 -18.31
N LEU A 116 -9.45 -2.02 -18.02
CA LEU A 116 -8.69 -3.11 -18.66
C LEU A 116 -8.98 -4.47 -18.04
N ALA A 117 -9.21 -4.56 -16.73
CA ALA A 117 -9.39 -5.85 -16.06
C ALA A 117 -10.53 -6.73 -16.65
N PRO A 118 -11.71 -6.18 -17.00
CA PRO A 118 -12.76 -6.92 -17.69
C PRO A 118 -12.39 -7.43 -19.10
N GLU A 119 -11.50 -6.73 -19.82
CA GLU A 119 -11.09 -7.09 -21.19
C GLU A 119 -10.13 -8.28 -21.21
N TYR A 120 -9.41 -8.50 -20.11
CA TYR A 120 -8.44 -9.59 -19.95
C TYR A 120 -8.82 -10.52 -18.78
N PRO A 121 -9.95 -11.26 -18.86
CA PRO A 121 -10.48 -12.06 -17.74
C PRO A 121 -9.55 -13.20 -17.30
N ASP A 122 -8.70 -13.70 -18.20
CA ASP A 122 -7.71 -14.74 -17.92
C ASP A 122 -6.45 -14.19 -17.21
N LYS A 123 -6.26 -12.88 -17.23
CA LYS A 123 -5.15 -12.20 -16.54
C LYS A 123 -5.60 -11.73 -15.16
N LYS A 124 -4.63 -11.54 -14.28
CA LYS A 124 -4.85 -10.99 -12.93
C LYS A 124 -4.28 -9.59 -12.84
N PHE A 125 -4.94 -8.74 -12.05
CA PHE A 125 -4.51 -7.37 -11.81
C PHE A 125 -4.32 -7.15 -10.31
N TRP A 126 -3.20 -6.56 -9.94
CA TRP A 126 -2.95 -6.09 -8.57
C TRP A 126 -2.88 -4.59 -8.57
N LEU A 127 -3.75 -3.96 -7.78
CA LEU A 127 -3.73 -2.53 -7.53
C LEU A 127 -3.30 -2.30 -6.09
N PHE A 128 -2.20 -1.58 -5.86
CA PHE A 128 -1.78 -1.19 -4.51
C PHE A 128 -1.95 0.31 -4.29
N ASP A 129 -2.13 0.69 -3.04
CA ASP A 129 -2.36 2.05 -2.58
C ASP A 129 -3.70 2.69 -2.99
N ALA A 130 -4.49 1.98 -3.78
CA ALA A 130 -5.84 2.34 -4.13
C ALA A 130 -6.70 1.08 -4.29
N ALA A 131 -8.01 1.29 -4.37
CA ALA A 131 -8.95 0.23 -4.66
C ALA A 131 -9.82 0.61 -5.85
N VAL A 132 -10.11 -0.39 -6.69
CA VAL A 132 -11.17 -0.29 -7.69
C VAL A 132 -12.53 -0.39 -6.99
N ASP A 133 -13.57 0.06 -7.68
CA ASP A 133 -14.94 -0.17 -7.25
C ASP A 133 -15.43 -1.57 -7.63
N TYR A 134 -15.57 -2.43 -6.62
CA TYR A 134 -16.07 -3.79 -6.77
C TYR A 134 -17.60 -3.91 -6.89
N THR A 135 -18.34 -2.80 -6.74
CA THR A 135 -19.81 -2.81 -6.88
C THR A 135 -20.28 -2.89 -8.33
N GLY A 136 -19.40 -2.57 -9.29
CA GLY A 136 -19.69 -2.55 -10.72
C GLY A 136 -20.26 -1.20 -11.22
N LYS A 137 -20.23 -0.15 -10.40
CA LYS A 137 -20.75 1.18 -10.76
C LYS A 137 -19.71 2.06 -11.46
N SER A 138 -18.43 1.75 -11.34
CA SER A 138 -17.33 2.64 -11.76
C SER A 138 -16.45 2.05 -12.88
N GLY A 139 -17.06 1.55 -13.95
CA GLY A 139 -16.32 1.19 -15.18
C GLY A 139 -15.76 -0.24 -15.25
N CYS A 140 -15.89 -1.04 -14.18
CA CYS A 140 -15.48 -2.43 -14.17
C CYS A 140 -16.67 -3.37 -14.42
N SER A 141 -16.95 -3.68 -15.69
CA SER A 141 -18.15 -4.43 -16.11
C SER A 141 -18.22 -5.85 -15.52
N ASN A 142 -17.08 -6.47 -15.22
CA ASN A 142 -16.99 -7.77 -14.55
C ASN A 142 -16.92 -7.66 -13.01
N LYS A 143 -17.27 -6.50 -12.44
CA LYS A 143 -17.12 -6.19 -11.00
C LYS A 143 -15.68 -6.35 -10.49
N CYS A 144 -14.70 -6.26 -11.38
CA CYS A 144 -13.28 -6.39 -11.07
C CYS A 144 -12.93 -7.73 -10.39
N ALA A 145 -13.62 -8.80 -10.79
CA ALA A 145 -13.46 -10.14 -10.20
C ALA A 145 -12.03 -10.72 -10.33
N ASN A 146 -11.23 -10.24 -11.28
CA ASN A 146 -9.82 -10.59 -11.48
C ASN A 146 -8.84 -9.55 -10.92
N VAL A 147 -9.32 -8.57 -10.14
CA VAL A 147 -8.50 -7.54 -9.50
C VAL A 147 -8.39 -7.78 -7.99
N TYR A 148 -7.16 -7.76 -7.48
CA TYR A 148 -6.88 -7.66 -6.05
C TYR A 148 -6.41 -6.23 -5.75
N SER A 149 -7.06 -5.58 -4.79
CA SER A 149 -6.65 -4.27 -4.31
C SER A 149 -6.06 -4.35 -2.90
N VAL A 150 -5.03 -3.56 -2.62
CA VAL A 150 -4.51 -3.36 -1.27
C VAL A 150 -4.32 -1.88 -0.97
N THR A 151 -5.02 -1.37 0.04
CA THR A 151 -4.88 -0.02 0.55
C THR A 151 -4.13 -0.02 1.88
N PHE A 152 -3.63 1.14 2.29
CA PHE A 152 -2.87 1.31 3.52
C PHE A 152 -3.62 2.21 4.49
N LYS A 153 -3.55 1.90 5.78
CA LYS A 153 -4.02 2.80 6.84
C LYS A 153 -2.91 3.78 7.22
N GLN A 154 -2.50 4.62 6.26
CA GLN A 154 -1.36 5.51 6.47
C GLN A 154 -1.58 6.54 7.56
N ASN A 155 -2.83 6.92 7.82
CA ASN A 155 -3.20 7.72 8.99
C ASN A 155 -2.68 7.12 10.31
N GLU A 156 -2.70 5.80 10.50
CA GLU A 156 -2.21 5.15 11.72
C GLU A 156 -0.72 5.39 11.96
N ALA A 157 0.11 5.27 10.92
CA ALA A 157 1.54 5.55 11.03
C ALA A 157 1.83 7.06 11.07
N ALA A 158 1.03 7.86 10.36
CA ALA A 158 1.11 9.32 10.44
C ALA A 158 0.78 9.85 11.84
N TYR A 159 -0.14 9.22 12.57
CA TYR A 159 -0.40 9.51 13.97
C TYR A 159 0.85 9.32 14.84
N LEU A 160 1.58 8.22 14.66
CA LEU A 160 2.84 8.00 15.36
C LEU A 160 3.88 9.08 14.99
N ALA A 161 3.94 9.46 13.72
CA ALA A 161 4.80 10.53 13.24
C ALA A 161 4.48 11.87 13.92
N GLY A 162 3.21 12.26 13.95
CA GLY A 162 2.76 13.50 14.59
C GLY A 162 3.03 13.52 16.09
N PHE A 163 2.75 12.40 16.77
CA PHE A 163 3.04 12.24 18.19
C PHE A 163 4.53 12.41 18.48
N LEU A 164 5.38 11.71 17.73
CA LEU A 164 6.83 11.80 17.87
C LEU A 164 7.33 13.22 17.57
N ALA A 165 6.83 13.85 16.51
CA ALA A 165 7.25 15.19 16.09
C ALA A 165 6.99 16.22 17.21
N ASP A 166 5.80 16.23 17.79
CA ASP A 166 5.48 17.10 18.93
C ASP A 166 6.40 16.85 20.13
N LYS A 167 6.58 15.58 20.53
CA LYS A 167 7.44 15.23 21.66
C LYS A 167 8.89 15.65 21.45
N LEU A 168 9.44 15.46 20.25
CA LEU A 168 10.82 15.86 19.93
C LEU A 168 11.01 17.38 20.03
N VAL A 169 10.05 18.14 19.51
CA VAL A 169 10.12 19.61 19.54
C VAL A 169 9.89 20.16 20.95
N ALA A 170 8.88 19.65 21.66
CA ALA A 170 8.59 20.04 23.03
C ALA A 170 9.77 19.78 23.98
N ALA A 171 10.47 18.66 23.79
CA ALA A 171 11.66 18.30 24.55
C ALA A 171 12.94 19.00 24.08
N LYS A 172 12.92 19.72 22.94
CA LYS A 172 14.10 20.24 22.25
C LYS A 172 15.17 19.15 22.05
N ALA A 173 14.74 17.93 21.76
CA ALA A 173 15.59 16.75 21.72
C ALA A 173 16.54 16.75 20.52
N LEU A 174 16.19 17.49 19.46
CA LEU A 174 16.96 17.57 18.23
C LEU A 174 18.06 18.65 18.33
N PRO A 175 19.34 18.30 18.10
CA PRO A 175 20.44 19.26 18.11
C PRO A 175 20.20 20.48 17.20
N GLY A 176 20.41 21.68 17.74
CA GLY A 176 20.20 22.92 16.98
C GLY A 176 18.74 23.33 16.78
N SER A 177 17.79 22.65 17.44
CA SER A 177 16.38 23.04 17.54
C SER A 177 16.23 24.54 17.83
N PRO A 178 15.46 25.31 17.02
CA PRO A 178 15.15 26.69 17.35
C PRO A 178 14.20 26.83 18.55
N GLY A 179 13.58 25.73 19.00
CA GLY A 179 12.68 25.72 20.16
C GLY A 179 11.35 26.44 19.93
N ASN A 180 10.89 26.50 18.68
CA ASN A 180 9.71 27.27 18.27
C ASN A 180 8.39 26.47 18.28
N GLY A 181 8.42 25.17 18.57
CA GLY A 181 7.20 24.37 18.62
C GLY A 181 6.62 24.01 17.25
N LYS A 182 7.38 24.20 16.15
CA LYS A 182 6.87 24.07 14.79
C LYS A 182 7.47 22.87 14.06
N VAL A 183 6.63 22.20 13.28
CA VAL A 183 7.02 21.13 12.37
C VAL A 183 6.33 21.34 11.02
N GLY A 184 7.00 20.91 9.95
CA GLY A 184 6.45 20.94 8.60
C GLY A 184 5.96 19.57 8.15
N LEU A 185 4.91 19.55 7.35
CA LEU A 185 4.47 18.43 6.55
C LEU A 185 4.30 18.92 5.12
N MET A 186 5.07 18.37 4.18
CA MET A 186 5.02 18.71 2.77
C MET A 186 4.39 17.57 1.98
N GLY A 187 3.14 17.72 1.55
CA GLY A 187 2.46 16.75 0.70
C GLY A 187 2.78 16.92 -0.78
N GLY A 188 2.57 15.90 -1.60
CA GLY A 188 2.65 16.05 -3.06
C GLY A 188 1.51 16.92 -3.60
N VAL A 189 0.28 16.44 -3.46
CA VAL A 189 -0.95 17.13 -3.89
C VAL A 189 -2.09 16.82 -2.92
N LYS A 190 -3.09 17.70 -2.85
CA LYS A 190 -4.23 17.56 -1.94
C LYS A 190 -5.26 16.56 -2.48
N ILE A 191 -5.01 15.28 -2.25
CA ILE A 191 -5.88 14.14 -2.60
C ILE A 191 -6.14 13.28 -1.35
N PRO A 192 -7.18 12.42 -1.33
CA PRO A 192 -7.56 11.66 -0.13
C PRO A 192 -6.41 10.90 0.53
N VAL A 193 -5.54 10.22 -0.24
CA VAL A 193 -4.39 9.48 0.28
C VAL A 193 -3.42 10.40 1.05
N ILE A 194 -3.14 11.60 0.53
CA ILE A 194 -2.23 12.57 1.17
C ILE A 194 -2.93 13.25 2.36
N GLU A 195 -4.22 13.57 2.23
CA GLU A 195 -4.99 14.09 3.35
C GLU A 195 -5.06 13.10 4.51
N ASP A 196 -5.08 11.79 4.24
CA ASP A 196 -5.07 10.74 5.26
C ASP A 196 -3.79 10.78 6.13
N PHE A 197 -2.63 11.03 5.50
CA PHE A 197 -1.39 11.33 6.23
C PHE A 197 -1.53 12.62 7.06
N VAL A 198 -2.08 13.69 6.48
CA VAL A 198 -2.20 14.99 7.17
C VAL A 198 -3.12 14.89 8.40
N VAL A 199 -4.28 14.25 8.28
CA VAL A 199 -5.23 14.11 9.41
C VAL A 199 -4.65 13.22 10.50
N GLY A 200 -4.00 12.11 10.14
CA GLY A 200 -3.31 11.24 11.10
C GLY A 200 -2.21 11.99 11.84
N PHE A 201 -1.35 12.70 11.12
CA PHE A 201 -0.28 13.52 11.71
C PHE A 201 -0.80 14.57 12.68
N LYS A 202 -1.81 15.34 12.28
CA LYS A 202 -2.42 16.35 13.16
C LYS A 202 -3.06 15.72 14.40
N ALA A 203 -3.69 14.55 14.26
CA ALA A 203 -4.27 13.84 15.40
C ALA A 203 -3.19 13.37 16.39
N GLY A 204 -2.08 12.82 15.88
CA GLY A 204 -0.93 12.42 16.69
C GLY A 204 -0.27 13.58 17.41
N PHE A 205 -0.02 14.67 16.69
CA PHE A 205 0.56 15.89 17.22
C PHE A 205 -0.30 16.47 18.35
N LYS A 206 -1.63 16.50 18.15
CA LYS A 206 -2.59 16.91 19.19
C LYS A 206 -2.56 15.99 20.41
N ALA A 207 -2.49 14.67 20.21
CA ALA A 207 -2.49 13.70 21.28
C ALA A 207 -1.22 13.78 22.17
N ALA A 208 -0.10 14.26 21.61
CA ALA A 208 1.14 14.47 22.35
C ALA A 208 1.14 15.75 23.22
N GLY A 209 0.19 16.66 22.98
CA GLY A 209 0.01 17.92 23.71
C GLY A 209 0.06 19.18 22.83
N GLY A 210 0.53 19.06 21.59
CA GLY A 210 0.65 20.16 20.65
C GLY A 210 -0.68 20.72 20.13
N ASN A 211 -0.64 21.95 19.60
CA ASN A 211 -1.76 22.56 18.89
C ASN A 211 -1.52 22.50 17.36
N PRO A 212 -2.20 21.62 16.61
CA PRO A 212 -1.93 21.44 15.19
C PRO A 212 -2.16 22.70 14.34
N SER A 213 -3.03 23.61 14.77
CA SER A 213 -3.34 24.84 14.01
C SER A 213 -2.21 25.86 14.02
N SER A 214 -1.30 25.78 14.99
CA SER A 214 -0.15 26.70 15.11
C SER A 214 1.21 26.00 15.04
N GLY A 215 1.26 24.71 15.39
CA GLY A 215 2.49 23.91 15.40
C GLY A 215 2.77 23.13 14.11
N VAL A 216 1.77 22.90 13.24
CA VAL A 216 1.94 22.09 12.02
C VAL A 216 1.77 22.94 10.77
N LEU A 217 2.86 23.21 10.06
CA LEU A 217 2.87 23.85 8.75
C LEU A 217 2.57 22.79 7.69
N VAL A 218 1.48 22.94 6.95
CA VAL A 218 1.15 22.04 5.82
C VAL A 218 1.27 22.82 4.52
N GLN A 219 2.05 22.29 3.57
CA GLN A 219 2.12 22.79 2.20
C GLN A 219 2.11 21.62 1.23
N TYR A 220 1.75 21.88 -0.02
CA TYR A 220 1.77 20.90 -1.10
C TYR A 220 2.68 21.37 -2.21
N VAL A 221 3.38 20.43 -2.84
CA VAL A 221 4.18 20.70 -4.04
C VAL A 221 3.28 21.23 -5.16
N GLY A 222 2.16 20.54 -5.41
CA GLY A 222 1.20 20.92 -6.44
C GLY A 222 1.78 20.87 -7.86
N GLY A 223 1.20 21.66 -8.76
CA GLY A 223 1.60 21.71 -10.17
C GLY A 223 1.31 20.41 -10.94
N ASP A 224 1.95 20.26 -12.09
CA ASP A 224 1.71 19.14 -13.00
C ASP A 224 2.51 17.88 -12.65
N ASN A 225 3.52 17.99 -11.77
CA ASN A 225 4.37 16.88 -11.32
C ASN A 225 4.56 16.85 -9.79
N PRO A 226 3.48 16.74 -9.01
CA PRO A 226 3.51 16.91 -7.55
C PRO A 226 4.42 15.91 -6.81
N PHE A 227 4.69 14.76 -7.40
CA PHE A 227 5.53 13.69 -6.83
C PHE A 227 6.92 13.57 -7.48
N GLY A 228 7.25 14.44 -8.44
CA GLY A 228 8.50 14.38 -9.22
C GLY A 228 9.22 15.71 -9.37
N ASP A 229 8.99 16.69 -8.50
CA ASP A 229 9.63 18.01 -8.52
C ASP A 229 10.45 18.29 -7.23
N PRO A 230 11.68 17.74 -7.13
CA PRO A 230 12.56 17.98 -5.98
C PRO A 230 12.95 19.45 -5.81
N ALA A 231 13.04 20.22 -6.91
CA ALA A 231 13.39 21.63 -6.85
C ALA A 231 12.30 22.41 -6.10
N LYS A 232 11.03 22.17 -6.46
CA LYS A 232 9.91 22.78 -5.74
C LYS A 232 9.80 22.30 -4.30
N GLY A 233 10.04 21.01 -4.06
CA GLY A 233 10.09 20.46 -2.71
C GLY A 233 11.14 21.15 -1.83
N LYS A 234 12.33 21.43 -2.38
CA LYS A 234 13.40 22.16 -1.70
C LYS A 234 13.01 23.60 -1.37
N GLU A 235 12.35 24.32 -2.29
CA GLU A 235 11.85 25.68 -2.03
C GLU A 235 10.88 25.70 -0.85
N ILE A 236 9.89 24.79 -0.87
CA ILE A 236 8.85 24.69 0.17
C ILE A 236 9.47 24.35 1.52
N ALA A 237 10.34 23.33 1.57
CA ALA A 237 10.99 22.94 2.82
C ALA A 237 11.90 24.05 3.37
N SER A 238 12.64 24.75 2.51
CA SER A 238 13.48 25.87 2.92
C SER A 238 12.65 26.98 3.55
N ALA A 239 11.48 27.28 2.98
CA ALA A 239 10.54 28.24 3.55
C ALA A 239 9.96 27.76 4.90
N MET A 240 9.69 26.46 5.08
CA MET A 240 9.23 25.90 6.37
C MET A 240 10.31 26.01 7.45
N TYR A 241 11.57 25.66 7.14
CA TYR A 241 12.68 25.82 8.07
C TYR A 241 12.92 27.29 8.42
N ALA A 242 12.84 28.20 7.44
CA ALA A 242 12.93 29.64 7.68
C ALA A 242 11.79 30.17 8.57
N GLN A 243 10.60 29.57 8.51
CA GLN A 243 9.48 29.86 9.41
C GLN A 243 9.63 29.25 10.82
N GLY A 244 10.75 28.56 11.06
CA GLY A 244 11.15 28.04 12.36
C GLY A 244 10.78 26.59 12.61
N ALA A 245 10.46 25.80 11.57
CA ALA A 245 10.24 24.37 11.74
C ALA A 245 11.53 23.67 12.23
N ASP A 246 11.39 22.81 13.24
CA ASP A 246 12.45 21.95 13.76
C ASP A 246 12.74 20.78 12.82
N LEU A 247 11.68 20.25 12.22
CA LEU A 247 11.73 19.21 11.20
C LEU A 247 10.65 19.42 10.14
N VAL A 248 10.88 18.90 8.93
CA VAL A 248 9.88 18.82 7.86
C VAL A 248 9.73 17.37 7.41
N TRP A 249 8.50 16.86 7.34
CA TRP A 249 8.19 15.52 6.83
C TRP A 249 7.67 15.59 5.38
N PRO A 250 8.41 15.07 4.38
CA PRO A 250 7.95 14.98 3.00
C PRO A 250 7.06 13.75 2.78
N VAL A 251 5.82 13.98 2.39
CA VAL A 251 4.85 12.96 1.92
C VAL A 251 4.57 13.22 0.43
N ALA A 252 5.63 13.17 -0.38
CA ALA A 252 5.63 13.71 -1.75
C ALA A 252 6.50 12.93 -2.75
N GLY A 253 6.75 11.64 -2.53
CA GLY A 253 7.56 10.82 -3.44
C GLY A 253 8.93 11.45 -3.72
N SER A 254 9.36 11.46 -4.99
CA SER A 254 10.63 12.07 -5.41
C SER A 254 10.72 13.56 -5.13
N SER A 255 9.61 14.32 -5.13
CA SER A 255 9.64 15.74 -4.71
C SER A 255 10.16 15.90 -3.28
N GLY A 256 9.95 14.88 -2.44
CA GLY A 256 10.48 14.80 -1.08
C GLY A 256 12.01 14.85 -0.99
N LEU A 257 12.73 14.49 -2.06
CA LEU A 257 14.20 14.49 -2.06
C LEU A 257 14.78 15.88 -1.77
N GLY A 258 14.12 16.94 -2.23
CA GLY A 258 14.52 18.32 -1.94
C GLY A 258 14.45 18.70 -0.45
N VAL A 259 13.66 17.99 0.35
CA VAL A 259 13.55 18.24 1.79
C VAL A 259 14.81 17.78 2.52
N PHE A 260 15.43 16.68 2.12
CA PHE A 260 16.70 16.23 2.71
C PHE A 260 17.83 17.22 2.41
N GLU A 261 17.91 17.72 1.18
CA GLU A 261 18.86 18.78 0.82
C GLU A 261 18.65 20.06 1.65
N SER A 262 17.39 20.47 1.80
CA SER A 262 17.04 21.65 2.58
C SER A 262 17.35 21.46 4.07
N ALA A 263 17.12 20.26 4.61
CA ALA A 263 17.45 19.92 5.99
C ALA A 263 18.95 20.05 6.28
N VAL A 264 19.81 19.55 5.38
CA VAL A 264 21.27 19.71 5.49
C VAL A 264 21.64 21.21 5.47
N ALA A 265 21.14 21.97 4.49
CA ALA A 265 21.44 23.39 4.37
C ALA A 265 20.97 24.21 5.59
N ALA A 266 19.80 23.87 6.13
CA ALA A 266 19.24 24.53 7.31
C ALA A 266 19.85 24.02 8.63
N LYS A 267 20.65 22.95 8.60
CA LYS A 267 21.11 22.21 9.80
C LYS A 267 19.92 21.80 10.68
N ARG A 268 18.95 21.14 10.04
CA ARG A 268 17.68 20.69 10.60
C ARG A 268 17.44 19.22 10.26
N TYR A 269 16.35 18.68 10.77
CA TYR A 269 16.01 17.27 10.66
C TYR A 269 14.79 17.05 9.79
N THR A 270 14.57 15.80 9.40
CA THR A 270 13.44 15.37 8.60
C THR A 270 12.98 13.99 9.05
N PHE A 271 11.75 13.64 8.69
CA PHE A 271 11.32 12.25 8.68
C PHE A 271 11.39 11.71 7.25
N GLY A 272 11.62 10.42 7.10
CA GLY A 272 11.40 9.75 5.81
C GLY A 272 9.95 9.30 5.64
N VAL A 273 9.61 8.85 4.44
CA VAL A 273 8.31 8.26 4.09
C VAL A 273 8.50 7.04 3.21
N ASP A 274 7.52 6.13 3.25
CA ASP A 274 7.37 4.86 2.52
C ASP A 274 8.45 3.81 2.79
N SER A 275 9.72 4.18 2.66
CA SER A 275 10.91 3.34 2.85
C SER A 275 11.78 3.85 4.00
N ASP A 276 12.73 3.02 4.46
CA ASP A 276 13.81 3.47 5.34
C ASP A 276 14.76 4.38 4.57
N GLN A 277 14.46 5.68 4.55
CA GLN A 277 15.21 6.68 3.80
C GLN A 277 16.57 7.00 4.43
N PHE A 278 16.81 6.59 5.68
CA PHE A 278 18.18 6.54 6.20
C PHE A 278 19.03 5.51 5.43
N ARG A 279 18.44 4.46 4.84
CA ARG A 279 19.16 3.45 4.06
C ARG A 279 19.10 3.68 2.55
N THR A 280 18.01 4.20 2.02
CA THR A 280 17.81 4.34 0.56
C THR A 280 18.46 5.58 -0.03
N LEU A 281 18.65 6.65 0.77
CA LEU A 281 19.40 7.82 0.35
C LEU A 281 20.89 7.49 0.18
N THR A 282 21.54 8.10 -0.81
CA THR A 282 22.95 7.87 -1.11
C THR A 282 23.89 8.88 -0.45
N ASP A 283 23.42 10.10 -0.24
CA ASP A 283 24.20 11.17 0.38
C ASP A 283 24.27 11.00 1.91
N ALA A 284 25.47 11.00 2.46
CA ALA A 284 25.68 10.71 3.88
C ALA A 284 25.14 11.80 4.80
N ASP A 285 25.22 13.07 4.40
CA ASP A 285 24.78 14.20 5.22
C ASP A 285 23.25 14.24 5.25
N GLN A 286 22.61 14.01 4.09
CA GLN A 286 21.15 13.86 4.00
C GLN A 286 20.64 12.73 4.91
N ARG A 287 21.28 11.56 4.89
CA ARG A 287 20.90 10.42 5.75
C ARG A 287 20.93 10.80 7.22
N GLN A 288 21.94 11.56 7.66
CA GLN A 288 22.06 11.96 9.07
C GLN A 288 20.95 12.92 9.54
N THR A 289 20.26 13.59 8.63
CA THR A 289 19.09 14.43 8.97
C THR A 289 17.82 13.62 9.23
N VAL A 290 17.76 12.34 8.84
CA VAL A 290 16.55 11.50 8.96
C VAL A 290 16.42 10.98 10.39
N VAL A 291 15.44 11.45 11.16
CA VAL A 291 15.21 10.96 12.55
C VAL A 291 14.65 9.55 12.58
N THR A 292 13.62 9.32 11.78
CA THR A 292 12.99 8.02 11.49
C THR A 292 12.38 8.10 10.10
N SER A 293 11.89 6.99 9.55
CA SER A 293 11.05 7.00 8.36
C SER A 293 9.72 6.33 8.66
N ILE A 294 8.64 6.96 8.21
CA ILE A 294 7.28 6.44 8.34
C ILE A 294 7.03 5.50 7.17
N LEU A 295 6.98 4.21 7.47
CA LEU A 295 6.96 3.15 6.48
C LEU A 295 5.56 2.97 5.91
N LYS A 296 5.52 2.76 4.60
CA LYS A 296 4.40 2.23 3.85
C LYS A 296 4.94 1.04 3.07
N ASN A 297 4.69 -0.15 3.60
CA ASN A 297 5.38 -1.37 3.17
C ASN A 297 4.78 -1.92 1.86
N ALA A 298 4.75 -1.11 0.79
CA ALA A 298 4.21 -1.46 -0.52
C ALA A 298 4.84 -2.74 -1.07
N GLY A 299 6.17 -2.85 -0.98
CA GLY A 299 6.88 -4.07 -1.37
C GLY A 299 6.45 -5.31 -0.58
N ASN A 300 6.26 -5.19 0.74
CA ASN A 300 5.82 -6.32 1.56
C ASN A 300 4.38 -6.72 1.23
N ALA A 301 3.49 -5.75 1.00
CA ALA A 301 2.11 -6.02 0.59
C ALA A 301 2.07 -6.80 -0.74
N LEU A 302 2.86 -6.40 -1.73
CA LEU A 302 2.97 -7.10 -3.02
C LEU A 302 3.63 -8.48 -2.88
N TYR A 303 4.63 -8.63 -2.01
CA TYR A 303 5.25 -9.92 -1.71
C TYR A 303 4.26 -10.90 -1.08
N LEU A 304 3.48 -10.44 -0.10
CA LEU A 304 2.45 -11.26 0.54
C LEU A 304 1.32 -11.61 -0.44
N ALA A 305 0.92 -10.67 -1.30
CA ALA A 305 -0.02 -10.94 -2.38
C ALA A 305 0.51 -12.02 -3.33
N ALA A 306 1.79 -11.96 -3.72
CA ALA A 306 2.42 -12.97 -4.55
C ALA A 306 2.49 -14.34 -3.89
N LYS A 307 2.82 -14.39 -2.59
CA LYS A 307 2.82 -15.63 -1.82
C LYS A 307 1.43 -16.27 -1.80
N ALA A 308 0.40 -15.48 -1.50
CA ALA A 308 -0.98 -15.94 -1.49
C ALA A 308 -1.48 -16.34 -2.88
N ASN A 309 -1.08 -15.62 -3.94
CA ASN A 309 -1.44 -15.93 -5.32
C ASN A 309 -0.86 -17.27 -5.76
N LYS A 310 0.43 -17.51 -5.48
CA LYS A 310 1.09 -18.79 -5.76
C LYS A 310 0.45 -19.96 -5.00
N ALA A 311 -0.06 -19.71 -3.80
CA ALA A 311 -0.77 -20.70 -3.00
C ALA A 311 -2.26 -20.88 -3.42
N GLY A 312 -2.77 -20.08 -4.36
CA GLY A 312 -4.18 -20.10 -4.76
C GLY A 312 -5.13 -19.51 -3.70
N THR A 313 -4.60 -18.78 -2.71
CA THR A 313 -5.38 -18.22 -1.59
C THR A 313 -5.55 -16.71 -1.65
N LEU A 314 -4.96 -16.03 -2.65
CA LEU A 314 -5.21 -14.60 -2.84
C LEU A 314 -6.64 -14.39 -3.32
N ALA A 315 -7.41 -13.66 -2.53
CA ALA A 315 -8.81 -13.42 -2.83
C ALA A 315 -8.95 -12.19 -3.75
N TYR A 316 -9.26 -12.46 -5.01
CA TYR A 316 -9.59 -11.45 -6.01
C TYR A 316 -11.03 -10.95 -5.87
N GLY A 317 -11.38 -9.83 -6.51
CA GLY A 317 -12.70 -9.21 -6.40
C GLY A 317 -12.93 -8.50 -5.08
N ARG A 318 -11.86 -8.14 -4.35
CA ARG A 318 -11.92 -7.43 -3.07
C ARG A 318 -10.68 -6.61 -2.79
N SER A 319 -10.83 -5.66 -1.87
CA SER A 319 -9.75 -4.89 -1.29
C SER A 319 -9.33 -5.44 0.08
N ALA A 320 -8.04 -5.34 0.40
CA ALA A 320 -7.49 -5.48 1.74
C ALA A 320 -6.97 -4.12 2.23
N ALA A 321 -7.20 -3.76 3.48
CA ALA A 321 -6.63 -2.57 4.11
C ALA A 321 -5.60 -3.01 5.15
N VAL A 322 -4.34 -2.62 4.96
CA VAL A 322 -3.23 -3.00 5.84
C VAL A 322 -2.72 -1.80 6.64
N GLY A 323 -2.74 -1.92 7.97
CA GLY A 323 -2.32 -0.89 8.91
C GLY A 323 -1.12 -1.34 9.74
N LEU A 324 -1.00 -0.78 10.95
CA LEU A 324 0.01 -1.16 11.92
C LEU A 324 -0.17 -2.61 12.39
N ALA A 325 -1.41 -3.10 12.46
CA ALA A 325 -1.71 -4.47 12.92
C ALA A 325 -1.24 -5.54 11.91
N GLU A 326 -1.32 -5.22 10.61
CA GLU A 326 -0.89 -6.09 9.51
C GLU A 326 0.56 -5.82 9.06
N ASP A 327 1.29 -4.96 9.79
CA ASP A 327 2.61 -4.45 9.43
C ASP A 327 2.66 -3.84 8.01
N GLY A 328 1.53 -3.33 7.53
CA GLY A 328 1.39 -2.62 6.25
C GLY A 328 1.97 -1.21 6.30
N VAL A 329 1.94 -0.60 7.49
CA VAL A 329 2.56 0.69 7.78
C VAL A 329 3.34 0.61 9.09
N GLY A 330 4.21 1.57 9.36
CA GLY A 330 5.00 1.60 10.59
C GLY A 330 6.00 2.73 10.65
N TYR A 331 7.04 2.55 11.46
CA TYR A 331 8.17 3.46 11.51
C TYR A 331 9.48 2.66 11.66
N VAL A 332 10.59 3.28 11.30
CA VAL A 332 11.92 2.68 11.44
C VAL A 332 12.44 2.89 12.86
N ASP A 333 12.69 1.78 13.56
CA ASP A 333 13.35 1.71 14.87
C ASP A 333 14.75 1.09 14.67
N ASN A 334 15.76 1.94 14.39
CA ASN A 334 17.12 1.52 14.08
C ASN A 334 18.16 2.30 14.91
N ALA A 335 19.45 1.98 14.76
CA ALA A 335 20.52 2.62 15.52
C ALA A 335 20.58 4.16 15.38
N ASN A 336 20.13 4.71 14.24
CA ASN A 336 20.08 6.16 14.05
C ASN A 336 18.90 6.78 14.82
N PHE A 337 17.73 6.12 14.80
CA PHE A 337 16.59 6.50 15.63
C PHE A 337 16.96 6.47 17.12
N ASP A 338 17.66 5.44 17.58
CA ASP A 338 18.15 5.30 18.95
C ASP A 338 19.07 6.44 19.40
N LYS A 339 19.89 6.95 18.47
CA LYS A 339 20.81 8.06 18.70
C LYS A 339 20.08 9.40 18.83
N LEU A 340 19.03 9.61 18.04
CA LEU A 340 18.33 10.91 17.94
C LEU A 340 17.11 11.00 18.87
N VAL A 341 16.52 9.87 19.26
CA VAL A 341 15.28 9.83 20.04
C VAL A 341 15.54 9.26 21.44
N PRO A 342 15.35 10.07 22.50
CA PRO A 342 15.50 9.63 23.89
C PRO A 342 14.72 8.34 24.19
N ALA A 343 15.31 7.46 25.01
CA ALA A 343 14.72 6.15 25.33
C ALA A 343 13.30 6.25 25.91
N ALA A 344 13.02 7.26 26.73
CA ALA A 344 11.68 7.51 27.26
C ALA A 344 10.67 7.79 26.15
N LEU A 345 11.02 8.65 25.17
CA LEU A 345 10.15 8.95 24.02
C LEU A 345 9.96 7.73 23.11
N ARG A 346 10.99 6.88 22.95
CA ARG A 346 10.85 5.61 22.22
C ARG A 346 9.88 4.66 22.91
N ALA A 347 9.89 4.59 24.23
CA ALA A 347 8.95 3.78 25.00
C ALA A 347 7.51 4.31 24.85
N GLU A 348 7.30 5.62 24.97
CA GLU A 348 6.00 6.26 24.73
C GLU A 348 5.48 5.99 23.31
N LEU A 349 6.33 6.10 22.29
CA LEU A 349 5.95 5.83 20.91
C LEU A 349 5.53 4.37 20.69
N LYS A 350 6.23 3.41 21.32
CA LYS A 350 5.87 1.99 21.29
C LYS A 350 4.53 1.72 21.95
N GLU A 351 4.24 2.39 23.06
CA GLU A 351 2.94 2.31 23.73
C GLU A 351 1.81 2.85 22.84
N GLN A 352 2.02 4.01 22.20
CA GLN A 352 1.04 4.57 21.25
C GLN A 352 0.82 3.64 20.06
N ALA A 353 1.88 3.05 19.51
CA ALA A 353 1.76 2.07 18.43
C ALA A 353 0.91 0.86 18.87
N ALA A 354 1.10 0.35 20.08
CA ALA A 354 0.29 -0.75 20.62
C ALA A 354 -1.19 -0.35 20.82
N LYS A 355 -1.45 0.89 21.25
CA LYS A 355 -2.81 1.43 21.41
C LYS A 355 -3.53 1.57 20.08
N VAL A 356 -2.85 2.04 19.03
CA VAL A 356 -3.43 2.10 17.68
C VAL A 356 -3.65 0.69 17.12
N LYS A 357 -2.65 -0.21 17.23
CA LYS A 357 -2.76 -1.62 16.77
C LYS A 357 -3.93 -2.36 17.42
N SER A 358 -4.22 -2.11 18.70
CA SER A 358 -5.32 -2.74 19.44
C SER A 358 -6.69 -2.06 19.26
N GLY A 359 -6.74 -0.89 18.60
CA GLY A 359 -7.95 -0.08 18.47
C GLY A 359 -8.34 0.71 19.74
N ALA A 360 -7.50 0.70 20.78
CA ALA A 360 -7.68 1.57 21.95
C ALA A 360 -7.56 3.06 21.59
N VAL A 361 -6.81 3.37 20.52
CA VAL A 361 -6.81 4.68 19.86
C VAL A 361 -7.30 4.51 18.43
N THR A 362 -8.45 5.09 18.13
CA THR A 362 -8.96 5.20 16.76
C THR A 362 -8.45 6.48 16.12
N VAL A 363 -7.65 6.34 15.06
CA VAL A 363 -7.08 7.47 14.33
C VAL A 363 -8.08 7.95 13.26
N PRO A 364 -8.35 9.26 13.11
CA PRO A 364 -9.21 9.76 12.04
C PRO A 364 -8.64 9.42 10.65
N SER A 365 -9.53 9.28 9.68
CA SER A 365 -9.24 8.92 8.29
C SER A 365 -9.80 9.99 7.35
N ALA A 366 -9.16 10.19 6.20
CA ALA A 366 -9.65 11.05 5.12
C ALA A 366 -10.51 10.31 4.08
N PHE A 367 -10.70 8.99 4.26
CA PHE A 367 -11.61 8.14 3.47
C PHE A 367 -12.96 7.94 4.14
#